data_AF-A0A7R8UP32-F1
#
_entry.id   AF-A0A7R8UP32-F1
#
_cell.length_a   1.000
_cell.length_b   1.000
_cell.length_c   1.000
_cell.angle_alpha   90.00
_cell.angle_beta   90.00
_cell.angle_gamma   90.00
#
_symmetry.space_group_name_H-M   'P 1'
#
loop_
_entity.id
_entity.type
_entity.pdbx_description
1 polymer ?
#
loop_
_entity_poly.entity_id
_entity_poly.type
_entity_poly.pdbx_seq_one_letter_code
_entity_poly.pdbx_strand_id
1 'polypeptide(L)'
;MLQSTANWEYSVVQHTVDSSSYASSELDEVESRENSLFSQPIKRSIGGAAASSDHPGTYAASVEAYLYDSSNDEEERQDAKFVQKALDESRKSMKTMDAHYSEEIASNDEHGQMADKFVKSLIESKIVYRTFRMPLGNASLPPNQAFSIRGYFIPAVGPGYQFITHTPLRQHWMVCPDIHCLRPIIPPSILLSKDFSRSYANKREVYEAGDLSVCPSISAPCINVLVQDISMYTRSDECDQDDEDENDDDDGPEDG
;
A
#
# COMPACT_ATOMS: atom_id res chain seq x y z
N MET A 1 -36.92 27.27 41.46
CA MET A 1 -37.54 26.74 40.22
C MET A 1 -37.96 27.92 39.37
N LEU A 2 -37.17 28.27 38.34
CA LEU A 2 -37.52 29.30 37.36
C LEU A 2 -37.45 28.63 35.98
N GLN A 3 -38.62 28.43 35.38
CA GLN A 3 -38.74 27.90 34.03
C GLN A 3 -38.51 29.05 33.05
N SER A 4 -37.46 28.93 32.23
CA SER A 4 -37.18 29.82 31.11
C SER A 4 -37.51 29.05 29.82
N THR A 5 -38.63 29.40 29.19
CA THR A 5 -39.08 28.84 27.91
C THR A 5 -38.49 29.67 26.77
N ALA A 6 -37.67 29.03 25.93
CA ALA A 6 -37.13 29.60 24.70
C ALA A 6 -38.17 29.54 23.57
N ASN A 7 -38.49 30.69 22.97
CA ASN A 7 -39.21 30.79 21.70
C ASN A 7 -38.19 30.89 20.56
N TRP A 8 -38.23 29.94 19.63
CA TRP A 8 -37.51 30.03 18.35
C TRP A 8 -38.54 30.16 17.23
N GLU A 9 -38.62 31.35 16.64
CA GLU A 9 -39.44 31.61 15.46
C GLU A 9 -38.77 31.02 14.21
N TYR A 10 -39.50 30.13 13.54
CA TYR A 10 -39.15 29.57 12.22
C TYR A 10 -39.56 30.58 11.14
N SER A 11 -38.60 31.13 10.41
CA SER A 11 -38.87 31.92 9.21
C SER A 11 -38.69 31.03 7.97
N VAL A 12 -39.81 30.68 7.34
CA VAL A 12 -39.87 29.92 6.09
C VAL A 12 -39.79 30.91 4.92
N VAL A 13 -38.69 30.91 4.19
CA VAL A 13 -38.58 31.63 2.91
C VAL A 13 -38.75 30.61 1.79
N GLN A 14 -39.83 30.79 1.01
CA GLN A 14 -40.14 29.97 -0.16
C GLN A 14 -39.34 30.40 -1.39
N HIS A 15 -39.03 29.40 -2.21
CA HIS A 15 -38.30 29.40 -3.48
C HIS A 15 -38.82 30.36 -4.55
N THR A 16 -37.90 30.84 -5.40
CA THR A 16 -38.15 30.93 -6.84
C THR A 16 -37.02 30.22 -7.59
N VAL A 17 -37.43 29.37 -8.53
CA VAL A 17 -36.62 28.59 -9.45
C VAL A 17 -36.37 29.41 -10.70
N ASP A 18 -35.14 29.45 -11.19
CA ASP A 18 -34.86 29.80 -12.57
C ASP A 18 -34.19 28.63 -13.28
N SER A 19 -34.89 28.20 -14.33
CA SER A 19 -34.45 27.21 -15.29
C SER A 19 -33.66 27.93 -16.39
N SER A 20 -32.46 27.44 -16.73
CA SER A 20 -31.97 27.63 -18.09
C SER A 20 -31.13 26.44 -18.56
N SER A 21 -31.63 25.83 -19.63
CA SER A 21 -30.99 24.94 -20.59
C SER A 21 -29.66 25.46 -21.13
N TYR A 22 -28.81 24.56 -21.64
CA TYR A 22 -27.87 24.63 -22.77
C TYR A 22 -26.76 23.60 -22.48
N ALA A 23 -26.18 22.82 -23.38
CA ALA A 23 -26.50 22.33 -24.71
C ALA A 23 -25.49 21.19 -24.95
N SER A 24 -25.88 20.22 -25.76
CA SER A 24 -25.01 19.17 -26.28
C SER A 24 -23.83 19.75 -27.06
N SER A 25 -22.65 19.16 -26.89
CA SER A 25 -21.65 19.13 -27.95
C SER A 25 -20.82 17.85 -27.86
N GLU A 26 -20.77 17.25 -29.04
CA GLU A 26 -20.23 15.98 -29.51
C GLU A 26 -18.77 16.18 -29.96
N LEU A 27 -18.05 15.07 -30.20
CA LEU A 27 -16.74 14.96 -30.90
C LEU A 27 -15.49 15.28 -30.02
N ASP A 28 -14.36 14.58 -30.06
CA ASP A 28 -13.74 13.80 -31.13
C ASP A 28 -12.88 12.61 -30.59
N GLU A 29 -12.80 11.58 -31.44
CA GLU A 29 -11.81 10.51 -31.42
C GLU A 29 -10.39 11.08 -31.65
N VAL A 30 -9.40 10.60 -30.88
CA VAL A 30 -8.00 10.56 -31.36
C VAL A 30 -7.35 9.24 -30.94
N GLU A 31 -7.35 8.35 -31.90
CA GLU A 31 -6.49 7.17 -32.06
C GLU A 31 -5.02 7.62 -32.25
N SER A 32 -4.08 7.02 -31.50
CA SER A 32 -2.64 6.91 -31.85
C SER A 32 -1.97 5.96 -30.84
N ARG A 33 -1.69 4.73 -31.26
CA ARG A 33 -0.45 4.27 -31.93
C ARG A 33 0.65 3.85 -30.95
N GLU A 34 0.76 2.52 -30.83
CA GLU A 34 1.98 1.72 -31.04
C GLU A 34 3.29 2.27 -30.46
N ASN A 35 3.74 1.69 -29.35
CA ASN A 35 5.17 1.51 -29.06
C ASN A 35 5.41 0.05 -28.66
N SER A 36 5.41 -0.81 -29.67
CA SER A 36 5.99 -2.15 -29.63
C SER A 36 7.45 -2.03 -30.05
N LEU A 37 8.37 -2.03 -29.08
CA LEU A 37 9.81 -2.00 -29.32
C LEU A 37 10.49 -3.20 -28.65
N PHE A 38 10.79 -4.17 -29.52
CA PHE A 38 12.04 -4.93 -29.56
C PHE A 38 12.37 -5.86 -28.37
N SER A 39 11.83 -7.08 -28.41
CA SER A 39 12.51 -8.26 -27.87
C SER A 39 13.36 -8.90 -28.97
N GLN A 40 14.69 -8.87 -28.83
CA GLN A 40 15.59 -9.71 -29.63
C GLN A 40 15.87 -11.03 -28.89
N PRO A 41 15.70 -12.21 -29.52
CA PRO A 41 16.16 -13.46 -28.94
C PRO A 41 17.64 -13.73 -29.23
N ILE A 42 18.33 -14.11 -28.16
CA ILE A 42 19.72 -14.57 -28.08
C ILE A 42 19.92 -15.80 -28.96
N LYS A 43 20.77 -15.71 -29.98
CA LYS A 43 21.25 -16.89 -30.74
C LYS A 43 22.54 -17.43 -30.12
N ARG A 44 22.43 -18.52 -29.37
CA ARG A 44 23.56 -19.41 -29.04
C ARG A 44 23.80 -20.34 -30.22
N SER A 45 24.96 -20.27 -30.88
CA SER A 45 25.42 -21.33 -31.78
C SER A 45 26.47 -22.20 -31.07
N ILE A 46 26.06 -23.41 -30.72
CA ILE A 46 26.93 -24.52 -30.36
C ILE A 46 27.34 -25.18 -31.69
N GLY A 47 28.63 -25.35 -31.94
CA GLY A 47 29.15 -26.05 -33.12
C GLY A 47 30.38 -26.85 -32.74
N GLY A 48 30.19 -28.15 -32.50
CA GLY A 48 31.23 -29.14 -32.28
C GLY A 48 31.57 -29.92 -33.56
N ALA A 49 32.87 -30.19 -33.70
CA ALA A 49 33.57 -31.34 -34.33
C ALA A 49 32.97 -32.07 -35.55
N ALA A 50 33.79 -32.21 -36.61
CA ALA A 50 34.11 -33.51 -37.24
C ALA A 50 35.30 -33.37 -38.22
N ALA A 51 36.06 -34.45 -38.36
CA ALA A 51 37.36 -34.60 -39.00
C ALA A 51 37.31 -35.18 -40.44
N SER A 52 38.42 -35.05 -41.20
CA SER A 52 38.99 -35.97 -42.23
C SER A 52 40.23 -35.28 -42.84
N SER A 53 41.47 -35.82 -42.76
CA SER A 53 42.15 -36.81 -43.63
C SER A 53 42.13 -36.41 -45.13
N ASP A 54 43.20 -36.37 -45.94
CA ASP A 54 44.49 -37.05 -45.99
C ASP A 54 45.49 -36.26 -46.87
N HIS A 55 46.79 -36.30 -46.57
CA HIS A 55 47.84 -36.29 -47.59
C HIS A 55 49.14 -36.92 -47.06
N PRO A 56 49.79 -37.84 -47.82
CA PRO A 56 51.07 -38.43 -47.45
C PRO A 56 52.24 -37.68 -48.09
N GLY A 57 53.33 -37.54 -47.34
CA GLY A 57 54.57 -36.91 -47.80
C GLY A 57 55.67 -37.03 -46.76
N THR A 58 56.25 -38.21 -46.63
CA THR A 58 57.57 -38.48 -46.03
C THR A 58 58.59 -37.49 -46.57
N TYR A 59 59.47 -36.88 -45.75
CA TYR A 59 60.95 -36.87 -45.87
C TYR A 59 61.60 -36.20 -44.64
N ALA A 60 62.71 -36.80 -44.22
CA ALA A 60 63.86 -36.20 -43.54
C ALA A 60 63.75 -35.84 -42.05
N ALA A 61 64.47 -36.65 -41.28
CA ALA A 61 64.87 -36.44 -39.90
C ALA A 61 65.55 -35.07 -39.69
N SER A 62 65.18 -34.41 -38.61
CA SER A 62 66.05 -33.51 -37.85
C SER A 62 65.64 -33.63 -36.40
N VAL A 63 66.41 -34.43 -35.66
CA VAL A 63 66.34 -34.52 -34.22
C VAL A 63 66.96 -33.22 -33.69
N GLU A 64 66.15 -32.21 -33.46
CA GLU A 64 66.51 -31.12 -32.56
C GLU A 64 65.86 -31.39 -31.21
N ALA A 65 66.70 -31.90 -30.31
CA ALA A 65 66.44 -31.92 -28.88
C ALA A 65 66.35 -30.47 -28.41
N TYR A 66 65.13 -29.93 -28.31
CA TYR A 66 64.89 -28.72 -27.54
C TYR A 66 64.94 -29.09 -26.06
N LEU A 67 66.06 -28.68 -25.48
CA LEU A 67 66.38 -28.69 -24.07
C LEU A 67 65.20 -28.14 -23.26
N TYR A 68 64.76 -28.93 -22.28
CA TYR A 68 64.06 -28.44 -21.11
C TYR A 68 64.94 -27.36 -20.45
N ASP A 69 64.55 -26.09 -20.55
CA ASP A 69 65.14 -25.03 -19.75
C ASP A 69 64.59 -25.14 -18.32
N SER A 70 65.23 -25.99 -17.53
CA SER A 70 65.07 -26.03 -16.08
C SER A 70 65.74 -24.81 -15.45
N SER A 71 65.10 -23.65 -15.49
CA SER A 71 65.53 -22.54 -14.64
C SER A 71 64.49 -21.43 -14.41
N ASN A 72 63.21 -21.74 -14.09
CA ASN A 72 62.43 -20.75 -13.33
C ASN A 72 61.18 -21.24 -12.55
N ASP A 73 61.24 -22.43 -11.96
CA ASP A 73 60.14 -22.98 -11.14
C ASP A 73 59.71 -22.05 -9.98
N GLU A 74 60.61 -21.17 -9.51
CA GLU A 74 60.33 -20.26 -8.40
C GLU A 74 59.54 -19.02 -8.83
N GLU A 75 59.77 -18.48 -10.03
CA GLU A 75 59.01 -17.36 -10.60
C GLU A 75 57.59 -17.81 -10.97
N GLU A 76 57.46 -19.00 -11.58
CA GLU A 76 56.15 -19.58 -11.90
C GLU A 76 55.32 -19.87 -10.62
N ARG A 77 55.98 -20.29 -9.52
CA ARG A 77 55.34 -20.44 -8.21
C ARG A 77 54.93 -19.10 -7.58
N GLN A 78 55.65 -18.02 -7.83
CA GLN A 78 55.29 -16.69 -7.34
C GLN A 78 54.10 -16.12 -8.11
N ASP A 79 54.07 -16.30 -9.43
CA ASP A 79 52.93 -15.93 -10.26
C ASP A 79 51.67 -16.70 -9.89
N ALA A 80 51.79 -18.01 -9.67
CA ALA A 80 50.67 -18.83 -9.19
C ALA A 80 50.11 -18.33 -7.85
N LYS A 81 50.98 -17.95 -6.91
CA LYS A 81 50.58 -17.37 -5.61
C LYS A 81 49.89 -16.02 -5.77
N PHE A 82 50.36 -15.18 -6.69
CA PHE A 82 49.74 -13.89 -6.97
C PHE A 82 48.33 -14.05 -7.55
N VAL A 83 48.16 -14.92 -8.55
CA VAL A 83 46.86 -15.23 -9.15
C VAL A 83 45.90 -15.79 -8.10
N GLN A 84 46.37 -16.70 -7.25
CA GLN A 84 45.54 -17.30 -6.21
C GLN A 84 45.09 -16.28 -5.16
N LYS A 85 45.99 -15.38 -4.76
CA LYS A 85 45.66 -14.26 -3.86
C LYS A 85 44.63 -13.32 -4.50
N ALA A 86 44.79 -12.96 -5.77
CA ALA A 86 43.84 -12.12 -6.49
C ALA A 86 42.45 -12.77 -6.60
N LEU A 87 42.39 -14.09 -6.84
CA LEU A 87 41.14 -14.85 -6.85
C LEU A 87 40.47 -14.90 -5.47
N ASP A 88 41.25 -15.06 -4.41
CA ASP A 88 40.73 -15.07 -3.04
C ASP A 88 40.25 -13.69 -2.60
N GLU A 89 40.94 -12.61 -2.99
CA GLU A 89 40.50 -11.23 -2.78
C GLU A 89 39.22 -10.92 -3.57
N SER A 90 39.14 -11.35 -4.82
CA SER A 90 37.93 -11.21 -5.65
C SER A 90 36.74 -12.00 -5.06
N ARG A 91 36.98 -13.23 -4.56
CA ARG A 91 35.94 -14.02 -3.86
C ARG A 91 35.50 -13.37 -2.55
N LYS A 92 36.41 -12.78 -1.78
CA LYS A 92 36.06 -12.06 -0.55
C LYS A 92 35.25 -10.80 -0.86
N SER A 93 35.62 -10.04 -1.89
CA SER A 93 34.89 -8.86 -2.34
C SER A 93 33.49 -9.21 -2.87
N MET A 94 33.34 -10.33 -3.58
CA MET A 94 32.05 -10.82 -4.05
C MET A 94 31.12 -11.21 -2.89
N LYS A 95 31.66 -11.93 -1.89
CA LYS A 95 30.90 -12.29 -0.67
C LYS A 95 30.42 -11.08 0.12
N THR A 96 31.19 -10.00 0.16
CA THR A 96 30.74 -8.76 0.82
C THR A 96 29.60 -8.07 0.06
N MET A 97 29.55 -8.17 -1.27
CA MET A 97 28.41 -7.64 -2.03
C MET A 97 27.16 -8.51 -1.88
N ASP A 98 27.30 -9.83 -1.92
CA ASP A 98 26.16 -10.76 -1.77
C ASP A 98 25.48 -10.63 -0.38
N ALA A 99 26.26 -10.35 0.66
CA ALA A 99 25.72 -10.09 1.99
C ALA A 99 24.87 -8.81 2.05
N HIS A 100 25.30 -7.73 1.38
CA HIS A 100 24.54 -6.48 1.28
C HIS A 100 23.24 -6.63 0.48
N TYR A 101 23.24 -7.42 -0.60
CA TYR A 101 22.03 -7.72 -1.36
C TYR A 101 21.02 -8.58 -0.57
N SER A 102 21.49 -9.43 0.34
CA SER A 102 20.64 -10.35 1.10
C SER A 102 19.81 -9.65 2.19
N GLU A 103 20.36 -8.62 2.87
CA GLU A 103 19.62 -7.83 3.86
C GLU A 103 18.56 -6.90 3.22
N GLU A 104 18.85 -6.35 2.04
CA GLU A 104 17.94 -5.43 1.34
C GLU A 104 16.72 -6.16 0.75
N ILE A 105 16.88 -7.44 0.36
CA ILE A 105 15.77 -8.28 -0.11
C ILE A 105 14.89 -8.76 1.07
N ALA A 106 15.49 -9.09 2.21
CA ALA A 106 14.74 -9.55 3.39
C ALA A 106 13.83 -8.47 4.00
N SER A 107 14.29 -7.21 4.04
CA SER A 107 13.47 -6.08 4.54
C SER A 107 12.33 -5.68 3.60
N ASN A 108 12.49 -5.90 2.28
CA ASN A 108 11.41 -5.71 1.30
C ASN A 108 10.32 -6.78 1.41
N ASP A 109 10.63 -7.97 1.94
CA ASP A 109 9.68 -9.07 2.07
C ASP A 109 8.66 -8.82 3.21
N GLU A 110 9.09 -8.27 4.36
CA GLU A 110 8.17 -8.01 5.48
C GLU A 110 7.06 -7.02 5.12
N HIS A 111 7.41 -5.93 4.44
CA HIS A 111 6.42 -4.94 3.96
C HIS A 111 5.46 -5.55 2.93
N GLY A 112 5.98 -6.41 2.05
CA GLY A 112 5.16 -7.18 1.10
C GLY A 112 4.15 -8.08 1.82
N GLN A 113 4.61 -8.82 2.84
CA GLN A 113 3.74 -9.69 3.64
C GLN A 113 2.68 -8.91 4.44
N MET A 114 3.02 -7.74 4.99
CA MET A 114 2.06 -6.89 5.69
C MET A 114 1.01 -6.32 4.73
N ALA A 115 1.43 -5.82 3.56
CA ALA A 115 0.52 -5.34 2.53
C ALA A 115 -0.42 -6.46 2.04
N ASP A 116 0.09 -7.68 1.89
CA ASP A 116 -0.69 -8.85 1.51
C ASP A 116 -1.79 -9.19 2.53
N LYS A 117 -1.42 -9.24 3.82
CA LYS A 117 -2.37 -9.47 4.92
C LYS A 117 -3.43 -8.38 4.99
N PHE A 118 -3.02 -7.12 4.84
CA PHE A 118 -3.91 -5.97 4.88
C PHE A 118 -4.92 -5.96 3.73
N VAL A 119 -4.45 -6.15 2.49
CA VAL A 119 -5.35 -6.21 1.33
C VAL A 119 -6.33 -7.37 1.44
N LYS A 120 -5.87 -8.52 1.95
CA LYS A 120 -6.74 -9.67 2.19
C LYS A 120 -7.86 -9.34 3.17
N SER A 121 -7.57 -8.65 4.28
CA SER A 121 -8.59 -8.26 5.26
C SER A 121 -9.61 -7.25 4.70
N LEU A 122 -9.16 -6.31 3.85
CA LEU A 122 -10.06 -5.38 3.15
C LEU A 122 -11.03 -6.12 2.21
N ILE A 123 -10.54 -7.09 1.45
CA ILE A 123 -11.36 -7.90 0.53
C ILE A 123 -12.38 -8.74 1.32
N GLU A 124 -11.96 -9.37 2.41
CA GLU A 124 -12.81 -10.23 3.23
C GLU A 124 -13.94 -9.43 3.92
N SER A 125 -13.65 -8.21 4.37
CA SER A 125 -14.66 -7.33 5.01
C SER A 125 -15.76 -6.89 4.05
N LYS A 126 -15.47 -6.79 2.75
CA LYS A 126 -16.32 -6.21 1.68
C LYS A 126 -16.62 -4.72 1.84
N ILE A 127 -16.98 -4.31 3.06
CA ILE A 127 -17.22 -2.93 3.47
C ILE A 127 -15.94 -2.42 4.10
N VAL A 128 -15.50 -1.27 3.63
CA VAL A 128 -14.29 -0.59 4.11
C VAL A 128 -14.57 0.90 4.25
N TYR A 129 -13.69 1.58 4.97
CA TYR A 129 -13.77 3.01 5.22
C TYR A 129 -12.55 3.68 4.63
N ARG A 130 -12.77 4.77 3.91
CA ARG A 130 -11.70 5.62 3.40
C ARG A 130 -11.68 6.93 4.17
N THR A 131 -10.53 7.26 4.73
CA THR A 131 -10.31 8.44 5.58
C THR A 131 -9.72 9.58 4.78
N PHE A 132 -10.27 10.78 5.00
CA PHE A 132 -9.82 12.02 4.39
C PHE A 132 -9.46 13.01 5.50
N ARG A 133 -8.33 13.70 5.33
CA ARG A 133 -7.85 14.71 6.28
C ARG A 133 -8.25 16.13 5.89
N MET A 134 -8.76 16.31 4.68
CA MET A 134 -9.20 17.59 4.14
C MET A 134 -10.63 17.46 3.63
N PRO A 135 -11.47 18.50 3.77
CA PRO A 135 -12.79 18.53 3.17
C PRO A 135 -12.73 18.29 1.66
N LEU A 136 -13.62 17.43 1.15
CA LEU A 136 -13.73 17.14 -0.28
C LEU A 136 -15.12 17.50 -0.81
N GLY A 137 -15.15 18.09 -2.00
CA GLY A 137 -16.37 18.51 -2.66
C GLY A 137 -17.18 19.47 -1.78
N ASN A 138 -18.46 19.17 -1.61
CA ASN A 138 -19.40 19.94 -0.81
C ASN A 138 -19.71 19.29 0.55
N ALA A 139 -18.79 18.48 1.09
CA ALA A 139 -18.96 17.87 2.40
C ALA A 139 -19.04 18.95 3.50
N SER A 140 -20.10 18.90 4.31
CA SER A 140 -20.29 19.84 5.42
C SER A 140 -19.48 19.36 6.63
N LEU A 141 -18.28 19.93 6.78
CA LEU A 141 -17.30 19.55 7.80
C LEU A 141 -16.66 20.80 8.43
N PRO A 142 -16.29 20.76 9.72
CA PRO A 142 -15.45 21.79 10.31
C PRO A 142 -14.07 21.85 9.61
N PRO A 143 -13.42 23.02 9.60
CA PRO A 143 -12.06 23.15 9.06
C PRO A 143 -11.10 22.16 9.75
N ASN A 144 -10.25 21.50 8.96
CA ASN A 144 -9.24 20.53 9.42
C ASN A 144 -9.79 19.29 10.13
N GLN A 145 -11.11 19.04 10.06
CA GLN A 145 -11.70 17.84 10.63
C GLN A 145 -11.57 16.67 9.65
N ALA A 146 -10.90 15.61 10.09
CA ALA A 146 -10.86 14.36 9.35
C ALA A 146 -12.24 13.69 9.36
N PHE A 147 -12.56 12.99 8.27
CA PHE A 147 -13.79 12.23 8.13
C PHE A 147 -13.53 10.96 7.34
N SER A 148 -14.43 10.00 7.46
CA SER A 148 -14.40 8.80 6.63
C SER A 148 -15.66 8.66 5.79
N ILE A 149 -15.55 7.89 4.72
CA ILE A 149 -16.70 7.42 3.95
C ILE A 149 -16.65 5.90 3.87
N ARG A 150 -17.81 5.28 4.01
CA ARG A 150 -18.01 3.86 3.78
C ARG A 150 -18.10 3.59 2.28
N GLY A 151 -17.42 2.56 1.83
CA GLY A 151 -17.46 2.09 0.45
C GLY A 151 -17.16 0.61 0.35
N TYR A 152 -16.89 0.18 -0.87
CA TYR A 152 -16.53 -1.20 -1.22
C TYR A 152 -15.11 -1.24 -1.74
N PHE A 153 -14.37 -2.26 -1.32
CA PHE A 153 -13.04 -2.54 -1.83
C PHE A 153 -13.08 -3.79 -2.70
N ILE A 154 -12.71 -3.65 -3.97
CA ILE A 154 -12.80 -4.72 -4.95
C ILE A 154 -11.48 -4.86 -5.73
N PRO A 155 -11.10 -6.07 -6.12
CA PRO A 155 -10.06 -6.27 -7.12
C PRO A 155 -10.48 -5.65 -8.46
N ALA A 156 -9.57 -4.95 -9.13
CA ALA A 156 -9.79 -4.43 -10.48
C ALA A 156 -9.49 -5.53 -11.53
N VAL A 157 -9.84 -5.27 -12.79
CA VAL A 157 -9.43 -6.15 -13.90
C VAL A 157 -7.93 -5.96 -14.15
N GLY A 158 -7.11 -6.93 -13.75
CA GLY A 158 -5.64 -6.89 -13.86
C GLY A 158 -4.94 -6.76 -12.50
N PRO A 159 -3.65 -6.34 -12.47
CA PRO A 159 -2.97 -6.04 -11.21
C PRO A 159 -3.50 -4.69 -10.72
N GLY A 160 -4.47 -4.70 -9.82
CA GLY A 160 -5.02 -3.48 -9.25
C GLY A 160 -6.20 -3.70 -8.32
N TYR A 161 -6.54 -2.65 -7.59
CA TYR A 161 -7.64 -2.62 -6.63
C TYR A 161 -8.40 -1.30 -6.76
N GLN A 162 -9.66 -1.31 -6.35
CA GLN A 162 -10.49 -0.13 -6.40
C GLN A 162 -11.30 0.02 -5.12
N PHE A 163 -11.30 1.24 -4.58
CA PHE A 163 -12.29 1.69 -3.62
C PHE A 163 -13.38 2.46 -4.37
N ILE A 164 -14.63 2.01 -4.23
CA ILE A 164 -15.80 2.62 -4.85
C ILE A 164 -16.88 2.92 -3.81
N THR A 165 -17.69 3.94 -4.09
CA THR A 165 -18.85 4.30 -3.26
C THR A 165 -20.16 4.14 -4.03
N HIS A 166 -21.28 4.13 -3.32
CA HIS A 166 -22.59 4.20 -3.95
C HIS A 166 -22.78 5.55 -4.66
N THR A 167 -23.49 5.53 -5.79
CA THR A 167 -23.84 6.73 -6.54
C THR A 167 -25.36 6.89 -6.57
N PRO A 168 -25.93 8.03 -6.11
CA PRO A 168 -25.24 9.19 -5.55
C PRO A 168 -24.77 8.97 -4.11
N LEU A 169 -23.57 9.44 -3.79
CA LEU A 169 -23.07 9.46 -2.42
C LEU A 169 -23.82 10.52 -1.61
N ARG A 170 -24.25 10.17 -0.39
CA ARG A 170 -25.04 11.06 0.47
C ARG A 170 -24.39 11.22 1.84
N GLN A 171 -24.33 12.46 2.31
CA GLN A 171 -23.97 12.82 3.67
C GLN A 171 -25.23 12.83 4.53
N HIS A 172 -25.27 11.93 5.52
CA HIS A 172 -26.36 11.83 6.49
C HIS A 172 -26.03 12.57 7.79
N TRP A 173 -24.74 12.83 8.06
CA TRP A 173 -24.26 13.38 9.33
C TRP A 173 -23.33 14.56 9.11
N MET A 174 -23.57 15.62 9.87
CA MET A 174 -22.67 16.74 10.05
C MET A 174 -21.79 16.46 11.26
N VAL A 175 -20.48 16.65 11.10
CA VAL A 175 -19.53 16.58 12.21
C VAL A 175 -19.54 17.92 12.92
N CYS A 176 -19.81 17.94 14.22
CA CYS A 176 -19.74 19.16 15.01
C CYS A 176 -18.28 19.50 15.35
N PRO A 177 -17.98 20.77 15.68
CA PRO A 177 -16.66 21.15 16.18
C PRO A 177 -16.22 20.33 17.40
N ASP A 178 -17.19 19.93 18.21
CA ASP A 178 -16.99 18.98 19.30
C ASP A 178 -16.86 17.59 18.66
N ILE A 179 -15.63 17.05 18.63
CA ILE A 179 -15.18 15.87 17.86
C ILE A 179 -16.07 14.62 18.04
N HIS A 180 -16.86 14.57 19.12
CA HIS A 180 -17.72 13.44 19.47
C HIS A 180 -19.21 13.65 19.17
N CYS A 181 -19.60 14.76 18.56
CA CYS A 181 -21.00 15.06 18.28
C CYS A 181 -21.31 15.02 16.77
N LEU A 182 -22.17 14.08 16.38
CA LEU A 182 -22.75 14.00 15.03
C LEU A 182 -24.18 14.53 15.06
N ARG A 183 -24.50 15.45 14.14
CA ARG A 183 -25.87 15.94 13.94
C ARG A 183 -26.44 15.42 12.62
N PRO A 184 -27.68 14.91 12.60
CA PRO A 184 -28.28 14.43 11.37
C PRO A 184 -28.55 15.59 10.40
N ILE A 185 -28.34 15.35 9.10
CA ILE A 185 -28.68 16.29 8.03
C ILE A 185 -29.98 15.85 7.39
N ILE A 186 -30.99 16.72 7.42
CA ILE A 186 -32.32 16.45 6.86
C ILE A 186 -32.71 17.61 5.92
N PRO A 187 -32.86 17.37 4.60
CA PRO A 187 -32.60 16.11 3.89
C PRO A 187 -31.08 15.82 3.76
N PRO A 188 -30.67 14.55 3.56
CA PRO A 188 -29.25 14.22 3.33
C PRO A 188 -28.66 14.99 2.15
N SER A 189 -27.45 15.52 2.33
CA SER A 189 -26.75 16.29 1.29
C SER A 189 -26.10 15.34 0.28
N ILE A 190 -26.21 15.62 -1.02
CA ILE A 190 -25.53 14.83 -2.05
C ILE A 190 -24.07 15.27 -2.12
N LEU A 191 -23.14 14.32 -1.99
CA LEU A 191 -21.72 14.57 -2.09
C LEU A 191 -21.24 14.41 -3.53
N LEU A 192 -20.60 15.45 -4.06
CA LEU A 192 -20.09 15.49 -5.43
C LEU A 192 -18.57 15.62 -5.43
N SER A 193 -17.87 14.49 -5.56
CA SER A 193 -16.45 14.47 -5.91
C SER A 193 -16.08 13.13 -6.55
N LYS A 194 -15.21 13.16 -7.55
CA LYS A 194 -14.61 11.96 -8.13
C LYS A 194 -13.60 11.32 -7.17
N ASP A 195 -13.04 12.12 -6.26
CA ASP A 195 -11.98 11.71 -5.33
C ASP A 195 -12.48 10.81 -4.22
N PHE A 196 -13.80 10.63 -4.09
CA PHE A 196 -14.37 9.64 -3.17
C PHE A 196 -14.08 8.21 -3.61
N SER A 197 -13.88 7.98 -4.90
CA SER A 197 -13.38 6.71 -5.43
C SER A 197 -11.86 6.80 -5.65
N ARG A 198 -11.18 5.66 -5.60
CA ARG A 198 -9.74 5.59 -5.90
C ARG A 198 -9.36 4.22 -6.45
N SER A 199 -8.47 4.22 -7.43
CA SER A 199 -7.82 3.02 -7.93
C SER A 199 -6.40 2.95 -7.39
N TYR A 200 -5.94 1.74 -7.12
CA TYR A 200 -4.59 1.42 -6.64
C TYR A 200 -4.00 0.40 -7.61
N ALA A 201 -2.77 0.62 -8.06
CA ALA A 201 -2.09 -0.25 -9.03
C ALA A 201 -1.64 -1.57 -8.42
N ASN A 202 -1.36 -1.62 -7.12
CA ASN A 202 -0.88 -2.83 -6.46
C ASN A 202 -1.15 -2.80 -4.94
N LYS A 203 -0.89 -3.92 -4.28
CA LYS A 203 -1.13 -4.09 -2.83
C LYS A 203 -0.27 -3.15 -1.98
N ARG A 204 0.97 -2.90 -2.41
CA ARG A 204 1.89 -2.01 -1.72
C ARG A 204 1.35 -0.58 -1.70
N GLU A 205 0.82 -0.10 -2.83
CA GLU A 205 0.17 1.22 -2.89
C GLU A 205 -1.06 1.31 -1.98
N VAL A 206 -1.86 0.23 -1.89
CA VAL A 206 -3.00 0.17 -0.97
C VAL A 206 -2.54 0.34 0.49
N TYR A 207 -1.47 -0.33 0.87
CA TYR A 207 -0.91 -0.28 2.21
C TYR A 207 -0.25 1.07 2.52
N GLU A 208 0.60 1.56 1.62
CA GLU A 208 1.34 2.82 1.77
C GLU A 208 0.44 4.06 1.73
N ALA A 209 -0.69 4.00 1.02
CA ALA A 209 -1.66 5.10 1.00
C ALA A 209 -2.22 5.41 2.39
N GLY A 210 -2.34 4.40 3.26
CA GLY A 210 -2.78 4.56 4.66
C GLY A 210 -4.15 5.23 4.81
N ASP A 211 -4.97 5.24 3.76
CA ASP A 211 -6.27 5.91 3.73
C ASP A 211 -7.44 4.95 3.90
N LEU A 212 -7.22 3.63 3.88
CA LEU A 212 -8.25 2.61 4.05
C LEU A 212 -8.22 1.95 5.42
N SER A 213 -9.39 1.54 5.90
CA SER A 213 -9.53 0.74 7.13
C SER A 213 -10.76 -0.16 7.08
N VAL A 214 -10.71 -1.24 7.86
CA VAL A 214 -11.85 -2.18 8.02
C VAL A 214 -12.92 -1.60 8.97
N CYS A 215 -12.50 -0.74 9.90
CA CYS A 215 -13.37 -0.05 10.85
C CYS A 215 -13.19 1.47 10.71
N PRO A 216 -14.22 2.28 10.96
CA PRO A 216 -14.05 3.73 10.94
C PRO A 216 -13.15 4.17 12.10
N SER A 217 -12.32 5.19 11.87
CA SER A 217 -11.51 5.79 12.93
C SER A 217 -12.38 6.60 13.89
N ILE A 218 -12.07 6.56 15.18
CA ILE A 218 -12.68 7.41 16.20
C ILE A 218 -12.45 8.89 15.87
N SER A 219 -11.27 9.23 15.33
CA SER A 219 -10.91 10.60 14.95
C SER A 219 -11.46 11.05 13.59
N ALA A 220 -12.06 10.14 12.82
CA ALA A 220 -12.59 10.41 11.49
C ALA A 220 -13.96 9.75 11.31
N PRO A 221 -15.03 10.37 11.83
CA PRO A 221 -16.37 9.80 11.78
C PRO A 221 -16.85 9.59 10.34
N CYS A 222 -17.68 8.58 10.15
CA CYS A 222 -18.20 8.17 8.85
C CYS A 222 -19.49 8.92 8.56
N ILE A 223 -19.50 9.69 7.47
CA ILE A 223 -20.56 10.67 7.24
C ILE A 223 -21.69 10.17 6.32
N ASN A 224 -21.49 9.03 5.64
CA ASN A 224 -22.40 8.47 4.63
C ASN A 224 -23.12 7.18 5.08
N VAL A 225 -23.21 6.94 6.39
CA VAL A 225 -23.93 5.79 6.97
C VAL A 225 -25.30 6.19 7.49
N LEU A 226 -26.24 5.24 7.50
CA LEU A 226 -27.57 5.43 8.07
C LEU A 226 -27.52 5.31 9.60
N VAL A 227 -28.52 5.88 10.28
CA VAL A 227 -28.65 5.88 11.76
C VAL A 227 -28.48 4.48 12.37
N GLN A 228 -28.97 3.45 11.69
CA GLN A 228 -28.93 2.06 12.15
C GLN A 228 -27.50 1.50 12.26
N ASP A 229 -26.53 2.13 11.58
CA ASP A 229 -25.13 1.72 11.57
C ASP A 229 -24.28 2.50 12.59
N ILE A 230 -24.87 3.42 13.39
CA ILE A 230 -24.14 4.27 14.35
C ILE A 230 -23.81 3.55 15.65
N SER A 231 -24.40 2.38 15.90
CA SER A 231 -24.01 1.51 17.02
C SER A 231 -22.50 1.22 17.05
N MET A 232 -21.80 1.39 15.92
CA MET A 232 -20.34 1.31 15.81
C MET A 232 -19.59 2.42 16.58
N TYR A 233 -20.21 3.56 16.85
CA TYR A 233 -19.63 4.70 17.59
C TYR A 233 -20.04 4.77 19.05
N THR A 234 -21.05 4.00 19.46
CA THR A 234 -21.58 4.04 20.83
C THR A 234 -21.05 2.88 21.68
N ARG A 235 -19.81 2.41 21.44
CA ARG A 235 -19.21 1.43 22.34
C ARG A 235 -18.87 2.16 23.64
N SER A 236 -19.80 2.03 24.58
CA SER A 236 -19.77 2.60 25.91
C SER A 236 -18.42 2.32 26.57
N ASP A 237 -17.87 3.36 27.19
CA ASP A 237 -16.85 3.28 28.23
C ASP A 237 -17.42 2.55 29.47
N GLU A 238 -17.88 1.31 29.30
CA GLU A 238 -17.98 0.36 30.40
C GLU A 238 -16.56 -0.19 30.60
N CYS A 239 -15.66 0.69 31.02
CA CYS A 239 -14.44 0.30 31.68
C CYS A 239 -14.86 -0.11 33.09
N ASP A 240 -14.70 -1.40 33.36
CA ASP A 240 -14.83 -2.04 34.66
C ASP A 240 -14.24 -1.13 35.75
N GLN A 241 -15.11 -0.42 36.48
CA GLN A 241 -14.81 0.03 37.83
C GLN A 241 -15.04 -1.19 38.71
N ASP A 242 -14.07 -2.12 38.69
CA ASP A 242 -13.97 -3.08 39.77
C ASP A 242 -13.58 -2.27 41.00
N ASP A 243 -14.58 -2.09 41.86
CA ASP A 243 -14.50 -1.42 43.15
C ASP A 243 -13.34 -2.01 43.97
N GLU A 244 -12.24 -1.26 44.09
CA GLU A 244 -11.28 -1.43 45.18
C GLU A 244 -11.96 -0.96 46.48
N ASP A 245 -12.81 -1.82 47.05
CA ASP A 245 -13.26 -1.66 48.43
C ASP A 245 -12.13 -2.11 49.37
N GLU A 246 -11.31 -1.12 49.72
CA GLU A 246 -10.54 -1.04 50.96
C GLU A 246 -11.39 -1.57 52.13
N ASN A 247 -10.93 -2.65 52.78
CA ASN A 247 -11.18 -2.87 54.19
C ASN A 247 -9.85 -3.20 54.87
N ASP A 248 -9.14 -2.12 55.19
CA ASP A 248 -8.24 -2.07 56.33
C ASP A 248 -9.10 -2.16 57.61
N ASP A 249 -9.07 -3.29 58.31
CA ASP A 249 -9.38 -3.35 59.73
C ASP A 249 -8.26 -4.12 60.45
N ASP A 250 -7.32 -3.30 60.89
CA ASP A 250 -6.37 -3.48 61.99
C ASP A 250 -7.13 -3.75 63.31
N ASP A 251 -6.76 -4.80 64.06
CA ASP A 251 -6.57 -4.75 65.53
C ASP A 251 -6.35 -6.15 66.15
N GLY A 252 -5.08 -6.46 66.41
CA GLY A 252 -4.64 -6.86 67.76
C GLY A 252 -4.63 -8.36 68.19
N PRO A 253 -3.72 -8.75 69.11
CA PRO A 253 -3.36 -10.15 69.38
C PRO A 253 -4.10 -10.78 70.57
N GLU A 254 -4.32 -12.10 70.54
CA GLU A 254 -4.67 -12.88 71.72
C GLU A 254 -3.43 -13.63 72.25
N ASP A 255 -2.87 -13.11 73.34
CA ASP A 255 -2.10 -13.87 74.32
C ASP A 255 -3.07 -14.65 75.21
N GLY A 256 -2.83 -15.97 75.37
CA GLY A 256 -3.55 -16.86 76.28
C GLY A 256 -3.03 -18.28 76.26
#